data_AF-A0A3G8LFW5-F1
#
_entry.id   AF-A0A3G8LFW5-F1
#
_cell.length_a   1.000
_cell.length_b   1.000
_cell.length_c   1.000
_cell.angle_alpha   90.00
_cell.angle_beta   90.00
_cell.angle_gamma   90.00
#
_symmetry.space_group_name_H-M   'P 1'
#
loop_
_entity.id
_entity.type
_entity.pdbx_description
1 polymer ?
#
loop_
_entity_poly.entity_id
_entity_poly.type
_entity_poly.pdbx_seq_one_letter_code
_entity_poly.pdbx_strand_id
1 'polypeptide(L)'
;MKLSKKNNKINKFKKFLIKYKDNLKFSTIKDFKISMKKKWYIKVKKWDIKNIKDLKMAFIDSFDGDISHLDVSKVKDMSFAFRDSCFNQDISKWNTSNVTNMKGTFQISEFNQDISEWDVSKVKDMSYMFWLSLFNQDISKWNTSNVTNMYGMFFKSKFNQDISKWDVSKVKNISLIFSYSKFNQNISNWNVSNVKNMYATFYLSDFNQDISKWDVSNVESFEGAFASSLFNKNISLWNVSKGDNFNWMFFNSIFNQDISKWDVSNAKKMYAMFCFSKFDGDISKWNISNCLDLRYMFMNTSKLNKSVLEWNFNKKAKIDYMFANIEINTKEDIKLYNLIFQKLTNVFGKRKANLAFKKYKSKWKIPPYNHCWINQICWELREDYKELEE
;
A
#
# COMPACT_ATOMS: atom_id res chain seq x y z
N MET A 1 14.40 31.50 -13.73
CA MET A 1 13.63 30.32 -13.26
C MET A 1 12.37 30.00 -14.10
N LYS A 2 11.42 30.93 -14.30
CA LYS A 2 10.21 30.67 -15.13
C LYS A 2 10.49 30.34 -16.61
N LEU A 3 11.54 30.90 -17.20
CA LEU A 3 11.98 30.63 -18.58
C LEU A 3 12.65 29.24 -18.78
N SER A 4 13.34 28.70 -17.77
CA SER A 4 13.93 27.34 -17.87
C SER A 4 12.86 26.25 -17.72
N LYS A 5 11.89 26.44 -16.80
CA LYS A 5 10.68 25.60 -16.70
C LYS A 5 9.86 25.65 -18.01
N LYS A 6 9.77 26.82 -18.67
CA LYS A 6 9.13 27.04 -20.00
C LYS A 6 9.78 26.24 -21.13
N ASN A 7 11.11 26.32 -21.27
CA ASN A 7 11.83 25.57 -22.33
C ASN A 7 11.78 24.05 -22.08
N ASN A 8 11.75 23.62 -20.82
CA ASN A 8 11.59 22.22 -20.46
C ASN A 8 10.21 21.67 -20.88
N LYS A 9 9.11 22.38 -20.59
CA LYS A 9 7.75 21.97 -21.00
C LYS A 9 7.58 21.89 -22.52
N ILE A 10 8.09 22.88 -23.27
CA ILE A 10 8.03 22.88 -24.74
C ILE A 10 8.87 21.72 -25.32
N ASN A 11 10.07 21.48 -24.80
CA ASN A 11 10.92 20.38 -25.28
C ASN A 11 10.34 19.00 -24.91
N LYS A 12 9.67 18.88 -23.75
CA LYS A 12 8.95 17.65 -23.35
C LYS A 12 7.74 17.39 -24.25
N PHE A 13 6.95 18.41 -24.57
CA PHE A 13 5.83 18.26 -25.51
C PHE A 13 6.32 17.94 -26.94
N LYS A 14 7.43 18.53 -27.38
CA LYS A 14 8.10 18.11 -28.63
C LYS A 14 8.52 16.64 -28.58
N LYS A 15 9.07 16.16 -27.45
CA LYS A 15 9.39 14.73 -27.26
C LYS A 15 8.14 13.84 -27.28
N PHE A 16 7.03 14.27 -26.70
CA PHE A 16 5.73 13.59 -26.81
C PHE A 16 5.30 13.48 -28.28
N LEU A 17 5.27 14.61 -29.00
CA LEU A 17 4.91 14.63 -30.42
C LEU A 17 5.82 13.73 -31.25
N ILE A 18 7.13 13.71 -30.96
CA ILE A 18 8.11 12.84 -31.64
C ILE A 18 7.88 11.36 -31.30
N LYS A 19 7.58 11.02 -30.04
CA LYS A 19 7.38 9.64 -29.58
C LYS A 19 6.10 9.03 -30.14
N TYR A 20 5.05 9.83 -30.28
CA TYR A 20 3.75 9.36 -30.77
C TYR A 20 3.46 9.81 -32.21
N LYS A 21 4.41 10.40 -32.94
CA LYS A 21 4.22 10.86 -34.33
C LYS A 21 3.72 9.75 -35.27
N ASP A 22 4.12 8.51 -35.01
CA ASP A 22 3.76 7.35 -35.83
C ASP A 22 2.34 6.83 -35.49
N ASN A 23 1.86 7.11 -34.28
CA ASN A 23 0.51 6.80 -33.78
C ASN A 23 -0.48 7.97 -33.93
N LEU A 24 0.03 9.19 -34.09
CA LEU A 24 -0.69 10.45 -34.25
C LEU A 24 -0.29 11.04 -35.61
N LYS A 25 -0.96 10.65 -36.69
CA LYS A 25 -0.63 11.15 -38.03
C LYS A 25 -1.10 12.61 -38.18
N PHE A 26 -0.23 13.58 -37.91
CA PHE A 26 -0.53 15.00 -38.12
C PHE A 26 -0.63 15.31 -39.63
N SER A 27 -1.84 15.50 -40.16
CA SER A 27 -1.98 15.79 -41.61
C SER A 27 -1.41 17.15 -42.02
N THR A 28 -1.18 18.09 -41.08
CA THR A 28 -0.37 19.30 -41.31
C THR A 28 0.09 19.93 -39.97
N ILE A 29 1.39 20.20 -39.81
CA ILE A 29 2.02 20.97 -38.69
C ILE A 29 1.63 22.48 -38.72
N LYS A 30 0.59 22.87 -39.46
CA LYS A 30 0.24 24.29 -39.67
C LYS A 30 -0.63 24.92 -38.57
N ASP A 31 -1.14 24.13 -37.62
CA ASP A 31 -2.12 24.60 -36.62
C ASP A 31 -1.58 24.87 -35.20
N PHE A 32 -0.26 24.95 -35.02
CA PHE A 32 0.32 25.36 -33.74
C PHE A 32 0.08 26.86 -33.47
N LYS A 33 -0.92 27.21 -32.66
CA LYS A 33 -1.04 28.54 -32.04
C LYS A 33 -0.69 28.47 -30.56
N ILE A 34 0.46 29.02 -30.20
CA ILE A 34 0.89 29.24 -28.81
C ILE A 34 0.29 30.57 -28.34
N SER A 35 -0.70 30.53 -27.44
CA SER A 35 -1.30 31.73 -26.84
C SER A 35 -0.65 32.04 -25.50
N MET A 36 -0.13 33.25 -25.32
CA MET A 36 0.74 33.64 -24.18
C MET A 36 0.01 34.34 -23.01
N LYS A 37 -1.33 34.28 -22.91
CA LYS A 37 -2.07 35.27 -22.09
C LYS A 37 -3.01 34.80 -20.97
N LYS A 38 -2.90 33.59 -20.37
CA LYS A 38 -3.19 33.37 -18.91
C LYS A 38 -3.24 31.93 -18.36
N LYS A 39 -3.20 30.86 -19.16
CA LYS A 39 -2.95 29.47 -18.69
C LYS A 39 -2.20 28.73 -19.80
N TRP A 40 -1.26 27.84 -19.44
CA TRP A 40 -0.45 27.11 -20.42
C TRP A 40 -1.23 25.91 -20.95
N TYR A 41 -2.00 26.08 -22.02
CA TYR A 41 -2.54 24.96 -22.77
C TYR A 41 -2.16 25.09 -24.25
N ILE A 42 -1.75 23.98 -24.86
CA ILE A 42 -1.52 23.92 -26.30
C ILE A 42 -2.86 23.49 -26.92
N LYS A 43 -3.54 24.43 -27.58
CA LYS A 43 -4.78 24.13 -28.31
C LYS A 43 -4.43 23.52 -29.66
N VAL A 44 -4.36 22.20 -29.73
CA VAL A 44 -4.27 21.47 -31.01
C VAL A 44 -5.67 21.48 -31.62
N LYS A 45 -5.85 22.17 -32.76
CA LYS A 45 -7.16 22.34 -33.39
C LYS A 45 -7.75 21.05 -33.96
N LYS A 46 -6.90 20.07 -34.30
CA LYS A 46 -7.32 18.79 -34.87
C LYS A 46 -6.24 17.72 -34.62
N TRP A 47 -6.59 16.67 -33.90
CA TRP A 47 -5.79 15.45 -33.80
C TRP A 47 -6.35 14.41 -34.80
N ASP A 48 -5.51 13.75 -35.61
CA ASP A 48 -5.94 12.53 -36.31
C ASP A 48 -5.78 11.35 -35.36
N ILE A 49 -6.91 10.96 -34.77
CA ILE A 49 -6.99 9.96 -33.71
C ILE A 49 -7.58 8.64 -34.17
N LYS A 50 -7.90 8.50 -35.46
CA LYS A 50 -8.60 7.32 -36.01
C LYS A 50 -7.87 6.00 -35.77
N ASN A 51 -6.58 6.07 -35.46
CA ASN A 51 -5.66 4.96 -35.26
C ASN A 51 -5.04 4.89 -33.85
N ILE A 52 -5.53 5.62 -32.84
CA ILE A 52 -5.01 5.46 -31.47
C ILE A 52 -5.41 4.07 -30.97
N LYS A 53 -4.40 3.20 -30.81
CA LYS A 53 -4.55 1.84 -30.27
C LYS A 53 -4.13 1.73 -28.79
N ASP A 54 -3.39 2.73 -28.30
CA ASP A 54 -2.71 2.75 -27.02
C ASP A 54 -2.50 4.21 -26.54
N LEU A 55 -2.67 4.45 -25.24
CA LEU A 55 -2.41 5.72 -24.54
C LEU A 55 -1.33 5.60 -23.46
N LYS A 56 -0.58 4.49 -23.44
CA LYS A 56 0.49 4.23 -22.50
C LYS A 56 1.45 5.41 -22.44
N MET A 57 1.61 6.02 -21.27
CA MET A 57 2.47 7.18 -21.03
C MET A 57 2.22 8.36 -22.00
N ALA A 58 1.00 8.56 -22.49
CA ALA A 58 0.70 9.60 -23.48
C ALA A 58 0.74 11.01 -22.87
N PHE A 59 0.11 11.25 -21.74
CA PHE A 59 -0.14 12.57 -21.16
C PHE A 59 0.59 12.78 -19.81
N ILE A 60 1.81 12.30 -19.72
CA ILE A 60 2.66 12.41 -18.52
C ILE A 60 3.16 13.85 -18.28
N ASP A 61 3.64 14.12 -17.07
CA ASP A 61 4.20 15.41 -16.65
C ASP A 61 3.19 16.56 -16.83
N SER A 62 3.63 17.81 -17.01
CA SER A 62 2.78 19.01 -17.06
C SER A 62 1.83 19.17 -18.27
N PHE A 63 1.21 18.09 -18.74
CA PHE A 63 0.16 18.12 -19.75
C PHE A 63 -1.16 18.65 -19.16
N ASP A 64 -1.78 19.64 -19.80
CA ASP A 64 -3.10 20.19 -19.44
C ASP A 64 -3.86 20.63 -20.72
N GLY A 65 -3.74 19.83 -21.79
CA GLY A 65 -4.43 20.09 -23.06
C GLY A 65 -5.85 19.53 -23.04
N ASP A 66 -6.79 20.21 -23.71
CA ASP A 66 -8.15 19.68 -23.91
C ASP A 66 -8.13 18.48 -24.85
N ILE A 67 -8.50 17.33 -24.30
CA ILE A 67 -8.57 16.02 -24.96
C ILE A 67 -9.94 15.35 -24.76
N SER A 68 -10.93 16.11 -24.30
CA SER A 68 -12.30 15.62 -24.08
C SER A 68 -12.92 15.03 -25.36
N HIS A 69 -12.49 15.54 -26.52
CA HIS A 69 -12.94 15.14 -27.85
C HIS A 69 -12.24 13.90 -28.44
N LEU A 70 -11.24 13.33 -27.75
CA LEU A 70 -10.54 12.15 -28.29
C LEU A 70 -11.45 10.91 -28.25
N ASP A 71 -11.60 10.25 -29.40
CA ASP A 71 -12.14 8.90 -29.50
C ASP A 71 -11.10 7.88 -29.02
N VAL A 72 -11.34 7.33 -27.83
CA VAL A 72 -10.50 6.29 -27.20
C VAL A 72 -11.12 4.90 -27.29
N SER A 73 -12.18 4.72 -28.09
CA SER A 73 -12.94 3.46 -28.17
C SER A 73 -12.12 2.24 -28.61
N LYS A 74 -10.97 2.45 -29.28
CA LYS A 74 -10.07 1.37 -29.73
C LYS A 74 -8.86 1.16 -28.82
N VAL A 75 -8.70 1.98 -27.78
CA VAL A 75 -7.56 1.93 -26.87
C VAL A 75 -7.64 0.66 -26.01
N LYS A 76 -6.55 -0.10 -25.97
CA LYS A 76 -6.43 -1.30 -25.13
C LYS A 76 -5.57 -1.10 -23.88
N ASP A 77 -4.68 -0.13 -23.90
CA ASP A 77 -3.72 0.14 -22.84
C ASP A 77 -3.71 1.65 -22.52
N MET A 78 -3.94 1.99 -21.27
CA MET A 78 -3.90 3.36 -20.71
C MET A 78 -2.84 3.47 -19.61
N SER A 79 -1.88 2.54 -19.57
CA SER A 79 -0.92 2.47 -18.48
C SER A 79 -0.08 3.73 -18.40
N PHE A 80 -0.07 4.37 -17.23
CA PHE A 80 0.63 5.62 -16.97
C PHE A 80 0.22 6.78 -17.87
N ALA A 81 -0.97 6.75 -18.48
CA ALA A 81 -1.39 7.77 -19.43
C ALA A 81 -1.30 9.19 -18.84
N PHE A 82 -1.65 9.40 -17.58
CA PHE A 82 -1.59 10.70 -16.89
C PHE A 82 -0.65 10.69 -15.68
N ARG A 83 0.39 9.86 -15.69
CA ARG A 83 1.34 9.82 -14.57
C ARG A 83 2.01 11.18 -14.38
N ASP A 84 2.05 11.67 -13.14
CA ASP A 84 2.65 12.95 -12.75
C ASP A 84 2.05 14.13 -13.54
N SER A 85 0.77 14.03 -13.88
CA SER A 85 0.08 14.99 -14.73
C SER A 85 -0.74 16.02 -13.96
N CYS A 86 -0.61 17.29 -14.36
CA CYS A 86 -1.47 18.38 -13.91
C CYS A 86 -2.81 18.42 -14.66
N PHE A 87 -3.07 17.45 -15.54
CA PHE A 87 -4.33 17.32 -16.25
C PHE A 87 -5.49 17.09 -15.28
N ASN A 88 -6.52 17.93 -15.37
CA ASN A 88 -7.72 17.83 -14.53
C ASN A 88 -8.99 18.25 -15.30
N GLN A 89 -9.06 17.95 -16.60
CA GLN A 89 -10.21 18.29 -17.44
C GLN A 89 -11.15 17.09 -17.62
N ASP A 90 -12.39 17.37 -17.98
CA ASP A 90 -13.44 16.37 -18.13
C ASP A 90 -13.13 15.36 -19.26
N ILE A 91 -13.08 14.08 -18.88
CA ILE A 91 -12.93 12.92 -19.77
C ILE A 91 -14.00 11.84 -19.45
N SER A 92 -15.10 12.24 -18.82
CA SER A 92 -16.22 11.35 -18.47
C SER A 92 -16.83 10.65 -19.69
N LYS A 93 -16.81 11.31 -20.86
CA LYS A 93 -17.38 10.81 -22.12
C LYS A 93 -16.48 9.84 -22.89
N TRP A 94 -15.30 9.52 -22.36
CA TRP A 94 -14.40 8.58 -23.00
C TRP A 94 -14.96 7.15 -22.99
N ASN A 95 -15.00 6.51 -24.16
CA ASN A 95 -15.39 5.10 -24.27
C ASN A 95 -14.21 4.19 -23.91
N THR A 96 -14.16 3.71 -22.67
CA THR A 96 -13.09 2.85 -22.14
C THR A 96 -13.35 1.35 -22.25
N SER A 97 -14.45 0.94 -22.90
CA SER A 97 -14.93 -0.46 -22.95
C SER A 97 -13.98 -1.48 -23.59
N ASN A 98 -12.91 -1.05 -24.26
CA ASN A 98 -11.87 -1.92 -24.83
C ASN A 98 -10.54 -1.89 -24.07
N VAL A 99 -10.43 -1.06 -23.02
CA VAL A 99 -9.23 -0.95 -22.20
C VAL A 99 -9.08 -2.20 -21.35
N THR A 100 -7.88 -2.78 -21.36
CA THR A 100 -7.52 -3.98 -20.61
C THR A 100 -6.44 -3.72 -19.55
N ASN A 101 -5.75 -2.57 -19.63
CA ASN A 101 -4.67 -2.18 -18.73
C ASN A 101 -4.82 -0.70 -18.34
N MET A 102 -5.00 -0.44 -17.04
CA MET A 102 -5.08 0.91 -16.45
C MET A 102 -3.99 1.12 -15.37
N LYS A 103 -2.88 0.37 -15.47
CA LYS A 103 -1.77 0.46 -14.53
C LYS A 103 -1.25 1.88 -14.43
N GLY A 104 -1.31 2.49 -13.25
CA GLY A 104 -0.73 3.80 -12.98
C GLY A 104 -1.33 4.95 -13.79
N THR A 105 -2.53 4.80 -14.37
CA THR A 105 -3.12 5.80 -15.27
C THR A 105 -3.13 7.21 -14.66
N PHE A 106 -3.43 7.37 -13.36
CA PHE A 106 -3.44 8.65 -12.65
C PHE A 106 -2.44 8.69 -11.48
N GLN A 107 -1.33 7.93 -11.58
CA GLN A 107 -0.29 7.93 -10.55
C GLN A 107 0.32 9.33 -10.39
N ILE A 108 0.34 9.88 -9.16
CA ILE A 108 0.87 11.22 -8.84
C ILE A 108 0.15 12.31 -9.66
N SER A 109 -1.10 12.07 -10.08
CA SER A 109 -1.86 13.05 -10.88
C SER A 109 -2.70 13.98 -10.00
N GLU A 110 -2.86 15.22 -10.46
CA GLU A 110 -3.82 16.19 -9.91
C GLU A 110 -5.28 15.91 -10.34
N PHE A 111 -5.50 14.92 -11.20
CA PHE A 111 -6.81 14.57 -11.75
C PHE A 111 -7.82 14.22 -10.64
N ASN A 112 -8.98 14.87 -10.67
CA ASN A 112 -10.08 14.65 -9.75
C ASN A 112 -11.45 14.92 -10.41
N GLN A 113 -11.61 14.59 -11.70
CA GLN A 113 -12.88 14.69 -12.43
C GLN A 113 -13.66 13.38 -12.38
N ASP A 114 -14.96 13.46 -12.65
CA ASP A 114 -15.85 12.31 -12.68
C ASP A 114 -15.48 11.33 -13.81
N ILE A 115 -15.31 10.06 -13.42
CA ILE A 115 -15.05 8.91 -14.30
C ILE A 115 -15.93 7.71 -13.89
N SER A 116 -17.04 7.96 -13.20
CA SER A 116 -17.98 6.94 -12.72
C SER A 116 -18.59 6.11 -13.84
N GLU A 117 -18.75 6.71 -15.02
CA GLU A 117 -19.33 6.09 -16.22
C GLU A 117 -18.29 5.37 -17.12
N TRP A 118 -17.02 5.30 -16.70
CA TRP A 118 -16.02 4.50 -17.40
C TRP A 118 -16.33 3.00 -17.31
N ASP A 119 -16.31 2.33 -18.45
CA ASP A 119 -16.41 0.88 -18.52
C ASP A 119 -15.03 0.23 -18.27
N VAL A 120 -14.86 -0.29 -17.05
CA VAL A 120 -13.66 -1.02 -16.63
C VAL A 120 -13.82 -2.55 -16.68
N SER A 121 -14.90 -3.06 -17.27
CA SER A 121 -15.26 -4.49 -17.22
C SER A 121 -14.24 -5.43 -17.87
N LYS A 122 -13.40 -4.93 -18.78
CA LYS A 122 -12.31 -5.71 -19.41
C LYS A 122 -10.93 -5.49 -18.80
N VAL A 123 -10.81 -4.58 -17.81
CA VAL A 123 -9.53 -4.22 -17.21
C VAL A 123 -9.01 -5.36 -16.33
N LYS A 124 -7.73 -5.73 -16.52
CA LYS A 124 -7.05 -6.79 -15.77
C LYS A 124 -6.06 -6.27 -14.74
N ASP A 125 -5.44 -5.12 -14.99
CA ASP A 125 -4.42 -4.50 -14.14
C ASP A 125 -4.80 -3.04 -13.83
N MET A 126 -5.01 -2.77 -12.53
CA MET A 126 -5.23 -1.43 -11.96
C MET A 126 -4.14 -1.05 -10.94
N SER A 127 -3.03 -1.78 -10.92
CA SER A 127 -1.93 -1.48 -10.01
C SER A 127 -1.45 -0.04 -10.18
N TYR A 128 -1.18 0.63 -9.07
CA TYR A 128 -0.75 2.03 -9.01
C TYR A 128 -1.72 3.08 -9.58
N MET A 129 -2.95 2.73 -10.01
CA MET A 129 -3.81 3.63 -10.81
C MET A 129 -4.00 5.02 -10.17
N PHE A 130 -4.20 5.08 -8.85
CA PHE A 130 -4.35 6.32 -8.07
C PHE A 130 -3.27 6.47 -6.98
N TRP A 131 -2.10 5.88 -7.18
CA TRP A 131 -0.97 5.99 -6.27
C TRP A 131 -0.54 7.45 -6.13
N LEU A 132 -0.52 7.99 -4.90
CA LEU A 132 -0.25 9.41 -4.61
C LEU A 132 -1.18 10.39 -5.35
N SER A 133 -2.39 9.96 -5.73
CA SER A 133 -3.33 10.79 -6.49
C SER A 133 -4.22 11.66 -5.59
N LEU A 134 -4.65 12.80 -6.12
CA LEU A 134 -5.68 13.66 -5.51
C LEU A 134 -7.12 13.15 -5.74
N PHE A 135 -7.29 12.12 -6.55
CA PHE A 135 -8.59 11.58 -6.96
C PHE A 135 -9.44 11.12 -5.76
N ASN A 136 -10.69 11.57 -5.71
CA ASN A 136 -11.67 11.21 -4.69
C ASN A 136 -13.12 11.27 -5.22
N GLN A 137 -13.34 10.89 -6.48
CA GLN A 137 -14.68 10.81 -7.08
C GLN A 137 -15.30 9.42 -6.95
N ASP A 138 -16.62 9.35 -7.06
CA ASP A 138 -17.37 8.09 -6.98
C ASP A 138 -17.00 7.15 -8.13
N ILE A 139 -16.62 5.93 -7.78
CA ILE A 139 -16.31 4.81 -8.69
C ILE A 139 -16.99 3.51 -8.21
N SER A 140 -18.05 3.64 -7.42
CA SER A 140 -18.79 2.52 -6.83
C SER A 140 -19.48 1.63 -7.87
N LYS A 141 -19.78 2.19 -9.07
CA LYS A 141 -20.43 1.49 -10.19
C LYS A 141 -19.47 0.65 -11.04
N TRP A 142 -18.16 0.76 -10.84
CA TRP A 142 -17.18 0.07 -11.66
C TRP A 142 -17.29 -1.46 -11.53
N ASN A 143 -17.33 -2.15 -12.66
CA ASN A 143 -17.29 -3.61 -12.71
C ASN A 143 -15.84 -4.11 -12.66
N THR A 144 -15.35 -4.45 -11.46
CA THR A 144 -13.97 -4.92 -11.24
C THR A 144 -13.79 -6.44 -11.37
N SER A 145 -14.81 -7.19 -11.80
CA SER A 145 -14.82 -8.67 -11.80
C SER A 145 -13.74 -9.34 -12.66
N ASN A 146 -13.05 -8.60 -13.52
CA ASN A 146 -11.92 -9.10 -14.33
C ASN A 146 -10.55 -8.59 -13.86
N VAL A 147 -10.49 -7.74 -12.84
CA VAL A 147 -9.24 -7.23 -12.28
C VAL A 147 -8.54 -8.34 -11.51
N THR A 148 -7.24 -8.49 -11.77
CA THR A 148 -6.39 -9.52 -11.13
C THR A 148 -5.28 -8.90 -10.27
N ASN A 149 -4.97 -7.62 -10.49
CA ASN A 149 -3.91 -6.89 -9.80
C ASN A 149 -4.39 -5.50 -9.38
N MET A 150 -4.35 -5.22 -8.07
CA MET A 150 -4.69 -3.92 -7.46
C MET A 150 -3.54 -3.39 -6.59
N TYR A 151 -2.31 -3.87 -6.81
CA TYR A 151 -1.14 -3.48 -6.02
C TYR A 151 -1.02 -1.95 -5.92
N GLY A 152 -1.04 -1.43 -4.69
CA GLY A 152 -0.85 -0.01 -4.41
C GLY A 152 -1.84 0.94 -5.07
N MET A 153 -3.03 0.47 -5.48
CA MET A 153 -3.96 1.30 -6.27
C MET A 153 -4.27 2.65 -5.60
N PHE A 154 -4.43 2.69 -4.28
CA PHE A 154 -4.72 3.91 -3.50
C PHE A 154 -3.63 4.23 -2.45
N PHE A 155 -2.38 3.81 -2.68
CA PHE A 155 -1.26 4.14 -1.79
C PHE A 155 -1.12 5.66 -1.65
N LYS A 156 -1.20 6.18 -0.41
CA LYS A 156 -1.14 7.62 -0.08
C LYS A 156 -2.08 8.46 -0.97
N SER A 157 -3.25 7.91 -1.32
CA SER A 157 -4.28 8.60 -2.09
C SER A 157 -5.22 9.39 -1.16
N LYS A 158 -5.89 10.42 -1.71
CA LYS A 158 -7.01 11.11 -1.05
C LYS A 158 -8.33 10.32 -1.09
N PHE A 159 -8.38 9.21 -1.83
CA PHE A 159 -9.58 8.44 -2.06
C PHE A 159 -10.23 7.88 -0.77
N ASN A 160 -11.52 8.15 -0.59
CA ASN A 160 -12.33 7.65 0.52
C ASN A 160 -13.82 7.45 0.12
N GLN A 161 -14.08 7.00 -1.11
CA GLN A 161 -15.44 6.73 -1.61
C GLN A 161 -15.83 5.27 -1.45
N ASP A 162 -17.13 4.98 -1.49
CA ASP A 162 -17.66 3.62 -1.35
C ASP A 162 -17.22 2.72 -2.53
N ILE A 163 -16.61 1.59 -2.19
CA ILE A 163 -16.19 0.52 -3.10
C ILE A 163 -16.64 -0.86 -2.59
N SER A 164 -17.66 -0.88 -1.73
CA SER A 164 -18.22 -2.10 -1.12
C SER A 164 -18.78 -3.09 -2.15
N LYS A 165 -19.19 -2.59 -3.33
CA LYS A 165 -19.76 -3.37 -4.44
C LYS A 165 -18.71 -3.94 -5.40
N TRP A 166 -17.44 -3.62 -5.22
CA TRP A 166 -16.38 -4.14 -6.09
C TRP A 166 -16.23 -5.65 -5.93
N ASP A 167 -16.19 -6.35 -7.06
CA ASP A 167 -15.81 -7.75 -7.11
C ASP A 167 -14.28 -7.85 -7.17
N VAL A 168 -13.67 -8.30 -6.07
CA VAL A 168 -12.23 -8.54 -5.95
C VAL A 168 -11.87 -10.04 -5.95
N SER A 169 -12.83 -10.91 -6.30
CA SER A 169 -12.68 -12.37 -6.21
C SER A 169 -11.53 -12.93 -7.04
N LYS A 170 -11.10 -12.26 -8.12
CA LYS A 170 -9.95 -12.67 -8.96
C LYS A 170 -8.63 -12.02 -8.57
N VAL A 171 -8.62 -11.09 -7.61
CA VAL A 171 -7.42 -10.35 -7.22
C VAL A 171 -6.53 -11.24 -6.35
N LYS A 172 -5.26 -11.36 -6.74
CA LYS A 172 -4.26 -12.18 -6.02
C LYS A 172 -3.39 -11.35 -5.08
N ASN A 173 -3.29 -10.05 -5.33
CA ASN A 173 -2.39 -9.14 -4.64
C ASN A 173 -3.09 -7.81 -4.34
N ILE A 174 -3.32 -7.54 -3.05
CA ILE A 174 -3.84 -6.28 -2.51
C ILE A 174 -2.77 -5.52 -1.69
N SER A 175 -1.50 -5.89 -1.86
CA SER A 175 -0.40 -5.25 -1.15
C SER A 175 -0.41 -3.75 -1.41
N LEU A 176 -0.17 -2.98 -0.36
CA LEU A 176 -0.13 -1.52 -0.36
C LEU A 176 -1.41 -0.79 -0.79
N ILE A 177 -2.52 -1.48 -1.02
CA ILE A 177 -3.70 -0.87 -1.66
C ILE A 177 -4.20 0.37 -0.89
N PHE A 178 -4.18 0.37 0.44
CA PHE A 178 -4.59 1.50 1.29
C PHE A 178 -3.49 1.97 2.27
N SER A 179 -2.21 1.71 2.02
CA SER A 179 -1.17 2.26 2.90
C SER A 179 -1.15 3.79 2.84
N TYR A 180 -0.92 4.45 3.97
CA TYR A 180 -0.94 5.90 4.12
C TYR A 180 -2.25 6.57 3.65
N SER A 181 -3.33 5.81 3.56
CA SER A 181 -4.62 6.30 3.07
C SER A 181 -5.57 6.63 4.22
N LYS A 182 -6.39 7.67 3.99
CA LYS A 182 -7.54 8.03 4.84
C LYS A 182 -8.78 7.16 4.58
N PHE A 183 -8.67 6.18 3.67
CA PHE A 183 -9.76 5.29 3.32
C PHE A 183 -10.28 4.54 4.56
N ASN A 184 -11.58 4.67 4.82
CA ASN A 184 -12.24 4.02 5.95
C ASN A 184 -13.68 3.58 5.61
N GLN A 185 -13.93 3.20 4.36
CA GLN A 185 -15.24 2.72 3.91
C GLN A 185 -15.40 1.21 4.12
N ASN A 186 -16.65 0.75 4.19
CA ASN A 186 -16.96 -0.66 4.43
C ASN A 186 -16.55 -1.54 3.23
N ILE A 187 -15.65 -2.50 3.48
CA ILE A 187 -15.21 -3.50 2.51
C ILE A 187 -15.37 -4.93 3.05
N SER A 188 -16.26 -5.13 4.03
CA SER A 188 -16.54 -6.44 4.65
C SER A 188 -17.01 -7.51 3.66
N ASN A 189 -17.64 -7.09 2.56
CA ASN A 189 -18.18 -7.99 1.52
C ASN A 189 -17.15 -8.39 0.45
N TRP A 190 -15.92 -7.87 0.51
CA TRP A 190 -14.88 -8.24 -0.44
C TRP A 190 -14.50 -9.71 -0.30
N ASN A 191 -14.58 -10.45 -1.41
CA ASN A 191 -14.10 -11.82 -1.48
C ASN A 191 -12.58 -11.84 -1.70
N VAL A 192 -11.82 -11.92 -0.61
CA VAL A 192 -10.34 -11.98 -0.63
C VAL A 192 -9.77 -13.40 -0.62
N SER A 193 -10.60 -14.43 -0.85
CA SER A 193 -10.17 -15.84 -0.77
C SER A 193 -9.03 -16.21 -1.73
N ASN A 194 -8.80 -15.47 -2.81
CA ASN A 194 -7.69 -15.69 -3.75
C ASN A 194 -6.44 -14.85 -3.46
N VAL A 195 -6.46 -13.99 -2.43
CA VAL A 195 -5.33 -13.15 -2.05
C VAL A 195 -4.25 -14.02 -1.40
N LYS A 196 -3.01 -13.85 -1.88
CA LYS A 196 -1.83 -14.51 -1.30
C LYS A 196 -0.96 -13.59 -0.46
N ASN A 197 -0.98 -12.29 -0.74
CA ASN A 197 -0.09 -11.32 -0.11
C ASN A 197 -0.88 -10.07 0.33
N MET A 198 -0.78 -9.78 1.63
CA MET A 198 -1.36 -8.61 2.29
C MET A 198 -0.28 -7.62 2.78
N TYR A 199 0.86 -7.56 2.07
CA TYR A 199 1.98 -6.71 2.45
C TYR A 199 1.54 -5.25 2.60
N ALA A 200 1.63 -4.75 3.83
CA ALA A 200 1.30 -3.38 4.21
C ALA A 200 -0.06 -2.86 3.72
N THR A 201 -1.07 -3.74 3.53
CA THR A 201 -2.40 -3.38 3.01
C THR A 201 -3.00 -2.13 3.67
N PHE A 202 -2.91 -2.01 5.01
CA PHE A 202 -3.40 -0.88 5.81
C PHE A 202 -2.31 -0.19 6.63
N TYR A 203 -1.04 -0.25 6.17
CA TYR A 203 0.07 0.40 6.86
C TYR A 203 -0.14 1.92 6.97
N LEU A 204 -0.07 2.50 8.17
CA LEU A 204 -0.35 3.93 8.42
C LEU A 204 -1.70 4.40 7.85
N SER A 205 -2.71 3.53 7.89
CA SER A 205 -4.07 3.84 7.43
C SER A 205 -5.02 4.18 8.58
N ASP A 206 -6.00 5.03 8.28
CA ASP A 206 -7.14 5.34 9.15
C ASP A 206 -8.20 4.22 9.18
N PHE A 207 -8.03 3.17 8.38
CA PHE A 207 -8.99 2.08 8.22
C PHE A 207 -9.26 1.35 9.55
N ASN A 208 -10.55 1.27 9.92
CA ASN A 208 -11.02 0.59 11.13
C ASN A 208 -12.44 0.00 10.94
N GLN A 209 -12.72 -0.56 9.76
CA GLN A 209 -13.99 -1.25 9.48
C GLN A 209 -13.90 -2.75 9.76
N ASP A 210 -15.06 -3.38 9.92
CA ASP A 210 -15.14 -4.83 10.14
C ASP A 210 -14.71 -5.61 8.89
N ILE A 211 -13.72 -6.48 9.06
CA ILE A 211 -13.20 -7.43 8.05
C ILE A 211 -13.12 -8.85 8.62
N SER A 212 -13.85 -9.14 9.69
CA SER A 212 -13.90 -10.45 10.35
C SER A 212 -14.32 -11.58 9.42
N LYS A 213 -15.13 -11.26 8.40
CA LYS A 213 -15.66 -12.21 7.39
C LYS A 213 -14.72 -12.48 6.22
N TRP A 214 -13.58 -11.79 6.14
CA TRP A 214 -12.62 -12.04 5.08
C TRP A 214 -12.03 -13.45 5.19
N ASP A 215 -12.12 -14.21 4.11
CA ASP A 215 -11.43 -15.49 3.98
C ASP A 215 -9.96 -15.26 3.63
N VAL A 216 -9.10 -15.28 4.65
CA VAL A 216 -7.64 -15.12 4.51
C VAL A 216 -6.90 -16.47 4.50
N SER A 217 -7.61 -17.59 4.31
CA SER A 217 -7.02 -18.95 4.38
C SER A 217 -5.96 -19.26 3.33
N ASN A 218 -5.87 -18.44 2.26
CA ASN A 218 -4.85 -18.54 1.21
C ASN A 218 -3.72 -17.51 1.35
N VAL A 219 -3.75 -16.65 2.36
CA VAL A 219 -2.71 -15.63 2.57
C VAL A 219 -1.45 -16.26 3.13
N GLU A 220 -0.35 -16.12 2.40
CA GLU A 220 0.98 -16.61 2.75
C GLU A 220 1.77 -15.55 3.56
N SER A 221 1.52 -14.26 3.30
CA SER A 221 2.23 -13.14 3.95
C SER A 221 1.28 -12.05 4.45
N PHE A 222 1.31 -11.80 5.76
CA PHE A 222 0.64 -10.72 6.48
C PHE A 222 1.59 -9.57 6.85
N GLU A 223 2.79 -9.56 6.25
CA GLU A 223 3.85 -8.62 6.57
C GLU A 223 3.33 -7.17 6.58
N GLY A 224 3.33 -6.56 7.76
CA GLY A 224 2.95 -5.16 7.93
C GLY A 224 1.49 -4.78 7.70
N ALA A 225 0.59 -5.76 7.54
CA ALA A 225 -0.78 -5.50 7.11
C ALA A 225 -1.49 -4.40 7.91
N PHE A 226 -1.22 -4.27 9.22
CA PHE A 226 -1.84 -3.30 10.13
C PHE A 226 -0.84 -2.43 10.90
N ALA A 227 0.40 -2.34 10.43
CA ALA A 227 1.42 -1.56 11.13
C ALA A 227 1.06 -0.08 11.19
N SER A 228 1.22 0.53 12.37
CA SER A 228 0.91 1.93 12.64
C SER A 228 -0.48 2.37 12.18
N SER A 229 -1.42 1.42 12.10
CA SER A 229 -2.81 1.66 11.70
C SER A 229 -3.70 1.89 12.92
N LEU A 230 -4.87 2.49 12.68
CA LEU A 230 -5.95 2.63 13.67
C LEU A 230 -6.84 1.38 13.78
N PHE A 231 -6.48 0.28 13.11
CA PHE A 231 -7.30 -0.91 13.07
C PHE A 231 -7.35 -1.62 14.44
N ASN A 232 -8.57 -1.83 14.96
CA ASN A 232 -8.79 -2.56 16.21
C ASN A 232 -10.11 -3.35 16.19
N LYS A 233 -10.44 -3.96 15.06
CA LYS A 233 -11.64 -4.82 14.92
C LYS A 233 -11.31 -6.30 15.11
N ASN A 234 -12.32 -7.07 15.49
CA ASN A 234 -12.18 -8.49 15.78
C ASN A 234 -11.79 -9.26 14.51
N ILE A 235 -10.69 -9.99 14.56
CA ILE A 235 -10.19 -10.90 13.52
C ILE A 235 -9.85 -12.29 14.07
N SER A 236 -10.45 -12.65 15.21
CA SER A 236 -10.21 -13.93 15.91
C SER A 236 -10.58 -15.16 15.07
N LEU A 237 -11.50 -15.01 14.12
CA LEU A 237 -11.98 -16.08 13.24
C LEU A 237 -11.17 -16.23 11.95
N TRP A 238 -10.16 -15.38 11.73
CA TRP A 238 -9.30 -15.52 10.57
C TRP A 238 -8.51 -16.83 10.60
N ASN A 239 -8.61 -17.60 9.51
CA ASN A 239 -7.74 -18.75 9.30
C ASN A 239 -6.39 -18.28 8.76
N VAL A 240 -5.41 -18.12 9.64
CA VAL A 240 -4.05 -17.68 9.29
C VAL A 240 -3.06 -18.85 9.11
N SER A 241 -3.55 -20.09 9.07
CA SER A 241 -2.71 -21.30 9.08
C SER A 241 -1.72 -21.42 7.93
N LYS A 242 -1.96 -20.80 6.76
CA LYS A 242 -1.00 -20.77 5.65
C LYS A 242 0.05 -19.66 5.76
N GLY A 243 -0.13 -18.71 6.67
CA GLY A 243 0.77 -17.59 6.85
C GLY A 243 2.14 -18.05 7.33
N ASP A 244 3.20 -17.69 6.61
CA ASP A 244 4.58 -17.93 7.03
C ASP A 244 5.34 -16.65 7.42
N ASN A 245 4.79 -15.48 7.06
CA ASN A 245 5.38 -14.17 7.31
C ASN A 245 4.38 -13.21 7.98
N PHE A 246 4.61 -12.93 9.26
CA PHE A 246 3.85 -11.97 10.09
C PHE A 246 4.72 -10.79 10.53
N ASN A 247 5.84 -10.57 9.83
CA ASN A 247 6.76 -9.49 10.14
C ASN A 247 6.03 -8.16 10.31
N TRP A 248 6.26 -7.53 11.46
CA TRP A 248 5.78 -6.21 11.85
C TRP A 248 4.28 -5.97 11.62
N MET A 249 3.44 -7.03 11.55
CA MET A 249 2.01 -6.92 11.22
C MET A 249 1.25 -5.90 12.08
N PHE A 250 1.58 -5.80 13.37
CA PHE A 250 0.99 -4.86 14.34
C PHE A 250 2.02 -3.90 14.94
N PHE A 251 3.13 -3.63 14.23
CA PHE A 251 4.15 -2.69 14.68
C PHE A 251 3.53 -1.31 14.95
N ASN A 252 3.72 -0.76 16.15
CA ASN A 252 3.17 0.54 16.58
C ASN A 252 1.64 0.65 16.35
N SER A 253 0.92 -0.48 16.42
CA SER A 253 -0.53 -0.53 16.25
C SER A 253 -1.25 -0.43 17.60
N ILE A 254 -2.47 0.13 17.56
CA ILE A 254 -3.41 0.13 18.70
C ILE A 254 -4.17 -1.21 18.86
N PHE A 255 -3.97 -2.15 17.94
CA PHE A 255 -4.67 -3.44 17.93
C PHE A 255 -4.50 -4.19 19.26
N ASN A 256 -5.62 -4.60 19.87
CA ASN A 256 -5.63 -5.39 21.09
C ASN A 256 -6.82 -6.35 21.17
N GLN A 257 -7.18 -6.98 20.04
CA GLN A 257 -8.27 -7.96 20.00
C GLN A 257 -7.74 -9.39 20.23
N ASP A 258 -8.64 -10.30 20.59
CA ASP A 258 -8.30 -11.71 20.80
C ASP A 258 -7.85 -12.38 19.49
N ILE A 259 -6.64 -12.96 19.53
CA ILE A 259 -6.03 -13.75 18.47
C ILE A 259 -5.49 -15.10 19.01
N SER A 260 -5.95 -15.50 20.20
CA SER A 260 -5.51 -16.72 20.90
C SER A 260 -5.79 -18.00 20.11
N LYS A 261 -6.82 -17.99 19.27
CA LYS A 261 -7.28 -19.12 18.44
C LYS A 261 -6.58 -19.24 17.09
N TRP A 262 -5.71 -18.29 16.74
CA TRP A 262 -4.97 -18.36 15.48
C TRP A 262 -4.03 -19.56 15.45
N ASP A 263 -4.13 -20.36 14.39
CA ASP A 263 -3.12 -21.35 14.07
C ASP A 263 -1.94 -20.68 13.36
N VAL A 264 -0.87 -20.43 14.11
CA VAL A 264 0.38 -19.85 13.60
C VAL A 264 1.48 -20.90 13.39
N SER A 265 1.12 -22.18 13.32
CA SER A 265 2.09 -23.28 13.26
C SER A 265 3.02 -23.22 12.04
N ASN A 266 2.61 -22.58 10.94
CA ASN A 266 3.45 -22.38 9.75
C ASN A 266 4.28 -21.08 9.77
N ALA A 267 4.11 -20.23 10.78
CA ALA A 267 4.83 -18.97 10.88
C ALA A 267 6.34 -19.18 10.98
N LYS A 268 7.09 -18.64 10.02
CA LYS A 268 8.56 -18.63 10.02
C LYS A 268 9.13 -17.31 10.51
N LYS A 269 8.42 -16.20 10.30
CA LYS A 269 8.90 -14.84 10.61
C LYS A 269 7.82 -14.04 11.34
N MET A 270 8.16 -13.53 12.52
CA MET A 270 7.35 -12.66 13.37
C MET A 270 8.18 -11.47 13.88
N TYR A 271 9.16 -11.03 13.07
CA TYR A 271 10.05 -9.93 13.41
C TYR A 271 9.23 -8.69 13.76
N ALA A 272 9.45 -8.10 14.93
CA ALA A 272 8.80 -6.86 15.38
C ALA A 272 7.25 -6.86 15.31
N MET A 273 6.60 -8.02 15.32
CA MET A 273 5.14 -8.15 15.10
C MET A 273 4.31 -7.22 16.00
N PHE A 274 4.66 -7.10 17.29
CA PHE A 274 4.00 -6.26 18.29
C PHE A 274 4.90 -5.16 18.84
N CYS A 275 6.00 -4.84 18.16
CA CYS A 275 6.94 -3.83 18.62
C CYS A 275 6.24 -2.45 18.68
N PHE A 276 6.41 -1.70 19.78
CA PHE A 276 5.69 -0.45 20.08
C PHE A 276 4.15 -0.58 20.15
N SER A 277 3.61 -1.80 20.19
CA SER A 277 2.17 -2.00 20.31
C SER A 277 1.72 -1.97 21.77
N LYS A 278 0.42 -1.71 21.97
CA LYS A 278 -0.27 -1.91 23.25
C LYS A 278 -0.73 -3.36 23.47
N PHE A 279 -0.46 -4.26 22.51
CA PHE A 279 -0.96 -5.63 22.54
C PHE A 279 -0.55 -6.38 23.81
N ASP A 280 -1.54 -6.93 24.49
CA ASP A 280 -1.35 -7.72 25.71
C ASP A 280 -2.19 -9.00 25.79
N GLY A 281 -2.78 -9.41 24.65
CA GLY A 281 -3.58 -10.61 24.55
C GLY A 281 -2.82 -11.89 24.89
N ASP A 282 -3.57 -12.90 25.35
CA ASP A 282 -3.04 -14.23 25.59
C ASP A 282 -2.84 -14.98 24.28
N ILE A 283 -1.60 -15.33 24.01
CA ILE A 283 -1.14 -16.12 22.85
C ILE A 283 -0.37 -17.36 23.29
N SER A 284 -0.66 -17.87 24.50
CA SER A 284 0.04 -19.02 25.11
C SER A 284 -0.11 -20.30 24.30
N LYS A 285 -1.27 -20.46 23.64
CA LYS A 285 -1.61 -21.64 22.83
C LYS A 285 -1.00 -21.62 21.42
N TRP A 286 -0.30 -20.55 21.04
CA TRP A 286 0.35 -20.48 19.74
C TRP A 286 1.48 -21.51 19.60
N ASN A 287 1.42 -22.32 18.54
CA ASN A 287 2.54 -23.18 18.16
C ASN A 287 3.57 -22.37 17.37
N ILE A 288 4.65 -21.95 18.03
CA ILE A 288 5.74 -21.16 17.42
C ILE A 288 6.98 -22.00 17.04
N SER A 289 6.88 -23.33 17.07
CA SER A 289 8.03 -24.24 16.90
C SER A 289 8.71 -24.15 15.53
N ASN A 290 8.02 -23.63 14.50
CA ASN A 290 8.56 -23.38 13.18
C ASN A 290 9.11 -21.96 12.99
N CYS A 291 8.92 -21.06 13.96
CA CYS A 291 9.33 -19.67 13.84
C CYS A 291 10.86 -19.52 14.00
N LEU A 292 11.49 -18.86 13.02
CA LEU A 292 12.93 -18.66 12.93
C LEU A 292 13.35 -17.23 13.30
N ASP A 293 12.42 -16.27 13.27
CA ASP A 293 12.71 -14.86 13.55
C ASP A 293 11.64 -14.23 14.45
N LEU A 294 12.01 -14.06 15.72
CA LEU A 294 11.23 -13.41 16.78
C LEU A 294 11.91 -12.12 17.27
N ARG A 295 12.91 -11.62 16.53
CA ARG A 295 13.64 -10.43 16.92
C ARG A 295 12.68 -9.26 17.08
N TYR A 296 12.88 -8.45 18.11
CA TYR A 296 12.08 -7.26 18.42
C TYR A 296 10.57 -7.48 18.64
N MET A 297 10.06 -8.73 18.67
CA MET A 297 8.62 -9.02 18.62
C MET A 297 7.79 -8.20 19.62
N PHE A 298 8.28 -8.02 20.85
CA PHE A 298 7.64 -7.25 21.93
C PHE A 298 8.50 -6.05 22.38
N MET A 299 9.42 -5.55 21.55
CA MET A 299 10.24 -4.41 21.94
C MET A 299 9.37 -3.17 22.17
N ASN A 300 9.57 -2.46 23.30
CA ASN A 300 8.79 -1.29 23.73
C ASN A 300 7.27 -1.57 23.86
N THR A 301 6.84 -2.80 24.19
CA THR A 301 5.47 -3.02 24.68
C THR A 301 5.33 -2.53 26.12
N SER A 302 4.10 -2.31 26.57
CA SER A 302 3.81 -1.83 27.93
C SER A 302 4.14 -2.83 29.03
N LYS A 303 4.17 -4.13 28.72
CA LYS A 303 4.48 -5.21 29.68
C LYS A 303 5.06 -6.43 28.99
N LEU A 304 5.67 -7.30 29.81
CA LEU A 304 6.13 -8.62 29.39
C LEU A 304 4.94 -9.53 29.07
N ASN A 305 5.00 -10.20 27.92
CA ASN A 305 3.96 -11.16 27.54
C ASN A 305 4.24 -12.54 28.19
N LYS A 306 3.41 -12.92 29.16
CA LYS A 306 3.56 -14.19 29.91
C LYS A 306 3.39 -15.45 29.06
N SER A 307 2.70 -15.34 27.90
CA SER A 307 2.43 -16.47 27.00
C SER A 307 3.69 -17.17 26.52
N VAL A 308 4.83 -16.46 26.51
CA VAL A 308 6.16 -16.97 26.15
C VAL A 308 6.62 -18.14 27.03
N LEU A 309 6.10 -18.28 28.25
CA LEU A 309 6.44 -19.40 29.13
C LEU A 309 5.94 -20.74 28.59
N GLU A 310 4.78 -20.73 27.93
CA GLU A 310 4.12 -21.92 27.37
C GLU A 310 4.66 -22.32 25.99
N TRP A 311 5.45 -21.45 25.36
CA TRP A 311 5.92 -21.67 24.00
C TRP A 311 7.02 -22.74 23.90
N ASN A 312 6.91 -23.54 22.84
CA ASN A 312 7.94 -24.47 22.38
C ASN A 312 8.75 -23.82 21.25
N PHE A 313 9.90 -23.27 21.61
CA PHE A 313 10.76 -22.52 20.70
C PHE A 313 11.56 -23.40 19.73
N ASN A 314 11.71 -22.93 18.50
CA ASN A 314 12.75 -23.41 17.61
C ASN A 314 14.13 -23.01 18.16
N LYS A 315 15.02 -23.97 18.42
CA LYS A 315 16.38 -23.70 18.93
C LYS A 315 17.22 -22.80 17.99
N LYS A 316 16.89 -22.76 16.69
CA LYS A 316 17.54 -21.91 15.69
C LYS A 316 16.94 -20.50 15.61
N ALA A 317 15.84 -20.22 16.32
CA ALA A 317 15.20 -18.92 16.27
C ALA A 317 16.14 -17.79 16.72
N LYS A 318 16.03 -16.65 16.05
CA LYS A 318 16.63 -15.39 16.49
C LYS A 318 15.64 -14.68 17.41
N ILE A 319 16.10 -14.30 18.60
CA ILE A 319 15.28 -13.67 19.65
C ILE A 319 15.85 -12.33 20.10
N ASP A 320 16.79 -11.78 19.34
CA ASP A 320 17.53 -10.57 19.69
C ASP A 320 16.55 -9.41 19.94
N TYR A 321 16.73 -8.71 21.06
CA TYR A 321 15.92 -7.56 21.45
C TYR A 321 14.41 -7.83 21.55
N MET A 322 13.98 -9.09 21.63
CA MET A 322 12.56 -9.48 21.67
C MET A 322 11.77 -8.74 22.75
N PHE A 323 12.37 -8.45 23.90
CA PHE A 323 11.79 -7.75 25.05
C PHE A 323 12.54 -6.47 25.40
N ALA A 324 13.28 -5.90 24.43
CA ALA A 324 14.08 -4.71 24.71
C ALA A 324 13.20 -3.52 25.11
N ASN A 325 13.71 -2.72 26.05
CA ASN A 325 13.10 -1.48 26.53
C ASN A 325 11.71 -1.61 27.18
N ILE A 326 11.29 -2.81 27.59
CA ILE A 326 10.11 -2.98 28.44
C ILE A 326 10.46 -2.54 29.86
N GLU A 327 9.58 -1.76 30.49
CA GLU A 327 9.75 -1.34 31.88
C GLU A 327 9.42 -2.50 32.84
N ILE A 328 10.27 -2.69 33.86
CA ILE A 328 10.14 -3.73 34.88
C ILE A 328 10.13 -3.02 36.23
N ASN A 329 8.94 -2.63 36.68
CA ASN A 329 8.79 -1.69 37.79
C ASN A 329 8.19 -2.36 39.04
N THR A 330 7.49 -3.49 38.90
CA THR A 330 6.83 -4.17 40.02
C THR A 330 7.54 -5.46 40.43
N LYS A 331 7.25 -5.95 41.66
CA LYS A 331 7.73 -7.27 42.12
C LYS A 331 7.24 -8.41 41.21
N GLU A 332 6.03 -8.28 40.67
CA GLU A 332 5.45 -9.24 39.73
C GLU A 332 6.18 -9.24 38.39
N ASP A 333 6.53 -8.06 37.86
CA ASP A 333 7.33 -7.94 36.64
C ASP A 333 8.71 -8.58 36.81
N ILE A 334 9.37 -8.37 37.95
CA ILE A 334 10.67 -8.98 38.26
C ILE A 334 10.55 -10.51 38.30
N LYS A 335 9.48 -11.03 38.93
CA LYS A 335 9.22 -12.48 38.98
C LYS A 335 9.01 -13.04 37.58
N LEU A 336 8.18 -12.37 36.76
CA LEU A 336 7.89 -12.80 35.39
C LEU A 336 9.14 -12.72 34.50
N TYR A 337 9.90 -11.63 34.60
CA TYR A 337 11.19 -11.46 33.92
C TYR A 337 12.12 -12.63 34.21
N ASN A 338 12.30 -13.01 35.49
CA ASN A 338 13.18 -14.11 35.88
C ASN A 338 12.73 -15.45 35.28
N LEU A 339 11.42 -15.73 35.27
CA LEU A 339 10.86 -16.94 34.67
C LEU A 339 11.11 -16.98 33.15
N ILE A 340 10.83 -15.87 32.44
CA ILE A 340 11.06 -15.79 31.00
C ILE A 340 12.56 -15.90 30.70
N PHE A 341 13.41 -15.21 31.47
CA PHE A 341 14.86 -15.26 31.31
C PHE A 341 15.41 -16.68 31.50
N GLN A 342 14.93 -17.41 32.51
CA GLN A 342 15.30 -18.81 32.74
C GLN A 342 14.84 -19.70 31.58
N LYS A 343 13.59 -19.56 31.11
CA LYS A 343 13.06 -20.26 29.93
C LYS A 343 13.96 -20.05 28.71
N LEU A 344 14.27 -18.78 28.38
CA LEU A 344 15.12 -18.45 27.23
C LEU A 344 16.56 -18.95 27.42
N THR A 345 17.09 -18.93 28.64
CA THR A 345 18.42 -19.46 28.94
C THR A 345 18.49 -20.97 28.69
N ASN A 346 17.46 -21.71 29.11
CA ASN A 346 17.38 -23.16 28.91
C ASN A 346 17.30 -23.55 27.42
N VAL A 347 16.61 -22.75 26.61
CA VAL A 347 16.45 -23.03 25.17
C VAL A 347 17.64 -22.55 24.34
N PHE A 348 18.12 -21.33 24.58
CA PHE A 348 19.02 -20.61 23.68
C PHE A 348 20.42 -20.34 24.26
N GLY A 349 20.61 -20.63 25.55
CA GLY A 349 21.82 -20.26 26.29
C GLY A 349 21.81 -18.80 26.78
N LYS A 350 22.56 -18.57 27.86
CA LYS A 350 22.59 -17.29 28.59
C LYS A 350 22.91 -16.08 27.70
N ARG A 351 23.82 -16.23 26.72
CA ARG A 351 24.21 -15.13 25.81
C ARG A 351 23.03 -14.62 24.98
N LYS A 352 22.24 -15.53 24.39
CA LYS A 352 21.06 -15.15 23.59
C LYS A 352 19.92 -14.64 24.46
N ALA A 353 19.70 -15.24 25.64
CA ALA A 353 18.73 -14.74 26.61
C ALA A 353 19.04 -13.29 27.03
N ASN A 354 20.31 -12.97 27.35
CA ASN A 354 20.74 -11.60 27.61
C ASN A 354 20.48 -10.66 26.42
N LEU A 355 20.70 -11.12 25.19
CA LEU A 355 20.46 -10.32 24.00
C LEU A 355 18.98 -10.03 23.77
N ALA A 356 18.07 -10.93 24.16
CA ALA A 356 16.63 -10.74 24.07
C ALA A 356 16.13 -9.55 24.93
N PHE A 357 16.78 -9.29 26.07
CA PHE A 357 16.45 -8.21 27.00
C PHE A 357 17.39 -6.99 26.90
N LYS A 358 18.39 -7.04 26.01
CA LYS A 358 19.38 -5.96 25.90
C LYS A 358 18.69 -4.64 25.57
N LYS A 359 18.97 -3.59 26.33
CA LYS A 359 18.47 -2.24 26.05
C LYS A 359 18.89 -1.80 24.63
N TYR A 360 17.93 -1.40 23.82
CA TYR A 360 18.15 -0.92 22.46
C TYR A 360 18.31 0.60 22.49
N LYS A 361 19.55 1.06 22.29
CA LYS A 361 19.97 2.48 22.36
C LYS A 361 20.35 3.03 20.97
N SER A 362 19.50 2.85 19.96
CA SER A 362 19.73 3.44 18.63
C SER A 362 19.23 4.87 18.57
N LYS A 363 19.92 5.73 17.78
CA LYS A 363 19.42 7.06 17.39
C LYS A 363 18.11 6.95 16.60
N TRP A 364 17.94 5.85 15.87
CA TRP A 364 16.70 5.50 15.21
C TRP A 364 15.81 4.81 16.24
N LYS A 365 14.67 5.42 16.60
CA LYS A 365 13.65 4.84 17.49
C LYS A 365 13.05 3.52 16.96
N ILE A 366 13.54 2.97 15.85
CA ILE A 366 13.00 1.82 15.13
C ILE A 366 14.14 0.80 14.96
N PRO A 367 13.87 -0.52 15.06
CA PRO A 367 14.84 -1.56 14.69
C PRO A 367 15.40 -1.30 13.28
N PRO A 368 16.63 -1.71 12.97
CA PRO A 368 17.19 -1.53 11.63
C PRO A 368 16.45 -2.48 10.68
N TYR A 369 15.38 -1.98 10.04
CA TYR A 369 14.72 -2.69 8.96
C TYR A 369 15.46 -2.33 7.68
N ASN A 370 16.23 -3.28 7.14
CA ASN A 370 16.94 -3.12 5.86
C ASN A 370 15.99 -3.09 4.64
N HIS A 371 14.68 -3.12 4.85
CA HIS A 371 13.69 -2.96 3.78
C HIS A 371 12.80 -1.76 4.04
N CYS A 372 13.28 -0.57 3.70
CA CYS A 372 12.35 0.52 3.55
C CYS A 372 12.78 1.45 2.41
N TRP A 373 12.55 0.98 1.19
CA TRP A 373 12.10 1.88 0.12
C TRP A 373 10.99 2.83 0.63
N ILE A 374 10.22 2.48 1.68
CA ILE A 374 9.27 3.41 2.30
C ILE A 374 9.91 4.45 3.23
N ASN A 375 11.09 4.24 3.84
CA ASN A 375 11.86 5.34 4.45
C ASN A 375 12.45 6.25 3.38
N GLN A 376 12.89 5.69 2.25
CA GLN A 376 13.38 6.45 1.12
C GLN A 376 12.26 7.24 0.42
N ILE A 377 11.07 6.65 0.21
CA ILE A 377 9.86 7.34 -0.29
C ILE A 377 9.35 8.35 0.75
N CYS A 378 9.37 8.06 2.06
CA CYS A 378 9.03 9.04 3.08
C CYS A 378 10.05 10.18 3.19
N TRP A 379 11.30 9.97 2.78
CA TRP A 379 12.36 10.98 2.76
C TRP A 379 12.31 11.81 1.46
N GLU A 380 12.23 11.16 0.29
CA GLU A 380 12.04 11.79 -1.02
C GLU A 380 10.72 12.60 -1.08
N LEU A 381 9.62 12.08 -0.52
CA LEU A 381 8.34 12.81 -0.47
C LEU A 381 8.27 13.88 0.63
N ARG A 382 9.25 13.97 1.55
CA ARG A 382 9.32 15.07 2.53
C ARG A 382 10.00 16.30 1.94
N GLU A 383 10.88 16.09 0.96
CA GLU A 383 11.51 17.16 0.18
C GLU A 383 10.54 17.70 -0.88
N ASP A 384 9.78 16.84 -1.58
CA ASP A 384 8.84 17.29 -2.63
C ASP A 384 7.57 17.97 -2.09
N TYR A 385 7.11 17.66 -0.85
CA TYR A 385 5.91 18.30 -0.27
C TYR A 385 6.17 19.67 0.37
N LYS A 386 7.41 20.01 0.70
CA LYS A 386 7.75 21.36 1.18
C LYS A 386 7.69 22.41 0.06
N GLU A 387 7.85 22.00 -1.20
CA GLU A 387 7.77 22.92 -2.35
C GLU A 387 6.33 23.19 -2.84
N LEU A 388 5.31 22.55 -2.26
CA LEU A 388 3.89 22.74 -2.64
C LEU A 388 3.04 23.47 -1.59
N GLU A 389 3.60 23.78 -0.42
CA GLU A 389 2.98 24.63 0.62
C GLU A 389 3.67 26.00 0.80
N GLU A 390 4.68 26.32 -0.01
CA GLU A 390 5.25 27.68 -0.21
C GLU A 390 4.91 28.21 -1.61
#